data_AF-A0A0H3ZRA0-F1
#
_entry.id   AF-A0A0H3ZRA0-F1
#
_cell.length_a   1.000
_cell.length_b   1.000
_cell.length_c   1.000
_cell.angle_alpha   90.00
_cell.angle_beta   90.00
_cell.angle_gamma   90.00
#
_symmetry.space_group_name_H-M   'P 1'
#
loop_
_entity.id
_entity.type
_entity.pdbx_description
1 polymer ?
#
loop_
_entity_poly.entity_id
_entity_poly.type
_entity_poly.pdbx_seq_one_letter_code
_entity_poly.pdbx_strand_id
1 'polypeptide(L)' 'MPSIASEINLIETFSNTNVIGLTLNHEDMSLDETRCAIDTYTTEFGLPVTDVLSQPVEHLLHIVTSAFPIIASKLAEKG' A
#
# COMPACT_ATOMS: atom_id res chain seq x y z
N MET A 1 2.32 3.61 -20.01
CA MET A 1 2.96 3.11 -18.77
C MET A 1 2.68 1.61 -18.68
N PRO A 2 3.63 0.78 -18.22
CA PRO A 2 3.34 -0.62 -17.87
C PRO A 2 2.18 -0.73 -16.88
N SER A 3 1.52 -1.89 -16.83
CA SER A 3 0.42 -2.11 -15.89
C SER A 3 0.96 -2.29 -14.47
N ILE A 4 0.14 -1.96 -13.46
CA ILE A 4 0.50 -2.15 -12.05
C ILE A 4 0.88 -3.62 -11.78
N ALA A 5 0.13 -4.58 -12.34
CA ALA A 5 0.46 -6.01 -12.24
C ALA A 5 1.87 -6.34 -12.78
N SER A 6 2.27 -5.74 -13.91
CA SER A 6 3.60 -5.97 -14.47
C SER A 6 4.71 -5.33 -13.63
N GLU A 7 4.45 -4.20 -12.97
CA GLU A 7 5.38 -3.54 -12.04
C GLU A 7 5.53 -4.34 -10.75
N ILE A 8 4.44 -4.84 -10.16
CA ILE A 8 4.49 -5.73 -9.00
C ILE A 8 5.36 -6.95 -9.33
N ASN A 9 5.05 -7.64 -10.43
CA ASN A 9 5.80 -8.82 -10.85
C ASN A 9 7.30 -8.50 -11.09
N LEU A 10 7.61 -7.34 -11.66
CA LEU A 10 8.98 -6.89 -11.89
C LEU A 10 9.73 -6.73 -10.56
N ILE A 11 9.16 -6.00 -9.62
CA ILE A 11 9.76 -5.78 -8.30
C ILE A 11 10.00 -7.12 -7.62
N GLU A 12 9.00 -7.99 -7.55
CA GLU A 12 9.11 -9.26 -6.83
C GLU A 12 10.13 -10.20 -7.46
N THR A 13 10.16 -10.27 -8.79
CA THR A 13 11.12 -11.10 -9.53
C THR A 13 12.56 -10.63 -9.33
N PHE A 14 12.81 -9.33 -9.38
CA PHE A 14 14.17 -8.78 -9.31
C PHE A 14 14.71 -8.66 -7.88
N SER A 15 13.84 -8.38 -6.91
CA SER A 15 14.25 -8.11 -5.52
C SER A 15 14.18 -9.33 -4.61
N ASN A 16 13.55 -10.43 -5.08
CA ASN A 16 13.30 -11.62 -4.27
C ASN A 16 12.62 -11.28 -2.92
N THR A 17 11.73 -10.29 -2.94
CA THR A 17 10.84 -9.91 -1.83
C THR A 17 9.45 -9.62 -2.38
N ASN A 18 8.43 -9.68 -1.54
CA ASN A 18 7.06 -9.41 -1.95
C ASN A 18 6.71 -7.92 -1.83
N VAL A 19 5.83 -7.45 -2.70
CA VAL A 19 5.17 -6.15 -2.52
C VAL A 19 4.16 -6.29 -1.38
N ILE A 20 4.22 -5.38 -0.40
CA ILE A 20 3.40 -5.47 0.81
C ILE A 20 2.15 -4.58 0.78
N GLY A 21 2.09 -3.65 -0.18
CA GLY A 21 1.03 -2.67 -0.32
C GLY A 21 1.35 -1.65 -1.41
N LEU A 22 0.36 -0.84 -1.76
CA LEU A 22 0.48 0.20 -2.79
C LEU A 22 0.14 1.56 -2.18
N THR A 23 0.84 2.60 -2.66
CA THR A 23 0.48 3.99 -2.34
C THR A 23 0.17 4.75 -3.62
N LEU A 24 -0.95 5.46 -3.64
CA LEU A 24 -1.30 6.32 -4.76
C LEU A 24 -0.61 7.68 -4.63
N ASN A 25 -0.32 8.27 -5.79
CA ASN A 25 -0.15 9.71 -5.91
C ASN A 25 -1.51 10.26 -6.37
N HIS A 26 -2.15 11.09 -5.54
CA HIS A 26 -3.46 11.69 -5.82
C HIS A 26 -3.40 12.98 -6.65
N GLU A 27 -2.23 13.36 -7.18
CA GLU A 27 -2.12 14.50 -8.11
C GLU A 27 -3.13 14.39 -9.25
N ASP A 28 -3.82 15.49 -9.54
CA ASP A 28 -4.88 15.59 -10.56
C ASP A 28 -6.09 14.65 -10.35
N MET A 29 -6.27 14.10 -9.15
CA MET A 29 -7.44 13.30 -8.77
C MET A 29 -8.29 14.03 -7.74
N SER A 30 -9.61 13.94 -7.89
CA SER A 30 -10.55 14.29 -6.82
C SER A 30 -10.51 13.24 -5.70
N LEU A 31 -11.00 13.62 -4.51
CA LEU A 31 -11.06 12.72 -3.36
C LEU A 31 -11.88 11.44 -3.65
N ASP A 32 -12.94 11.55 -4.44
CA ASP A 32 -13.78 10.41 -4.81
C ASP A 32 -13.07 9.50 -5.82
N GLU A 33 -12.32 10.06 -6.77
CA GLU A 33 -11.47 9.29 -7.68
C GLU A 33 -10.35 8.58 -6.92
N THR A 34 -9.70 9.24 -5.95
CA THR A 34 -8.66 8.62 -5.11
C THR A 34 -9.22 7.43 -4.33
N ARG A 35 -10.39 7.59 -3.70
CA ARG A 35 -11.05 6.50 -2.95
C ARG A 35 -11.46 5.34 -3.86
N CYS A 36 -12.05 5.65 -5.02
CA CYS A 36 -12.42 4.65 -6.01
C CYS A 36 -11.19 3.85 -6.49
N ALA A 37 -10.07 4.53 -6.75
CA ALA A 37 -8.82 3.89 -7.13
C ALA A 37 -8.25 3.01 -6.01
N ILE A 38 -8.29 3.47 -4.75
CA ILE A 38 -7.89 2.67 -3.59
C ILE A 38 -8.70 1.36 -3.53
N ASP A 39 -10.03 1.44 -3.58
CA ASP A 39 -10.89 0.27 -3.48
C ASP A 39 -10.70 -0.69 -4.66
N THR A 40 -10.57 -0.14 -5.87
CA THR A 40 -10.36 -0.91 -7.11
C THR A 40 -9.07 -1.70 -7.02
N TYR A 41 -7.94 -1.05 -6.72
CA TYR A 41 -6.65 -1.72 -6.70
C TYR A 41 -6.47 -2.63 -5.48
N THR A 42 -7.11 -2.31 -4.35
CA THR A 42 -7.14 -3.23 -3.20
C THR A 42 -7.80 -4.55 -3.58
N THR A 43 -8.93 -4.48 -4.30
CA THR A 43 -9.66 -5.66 -4.76
C THR A 43 -8.91 -6.40 -5.85
N GLU A 44 -8.34 -5.68 -6.82
CA GLU A 44 -7.66 -6.25 -7.98
C GLU A 44 -6.39 -7.03 -7.59
N PHE A 45 -5.58 -6.48 -6.69
CA PHE A 45 -4.27 -7.05 -6.35
C PHE A 45 -4.25 -7.81 -5.03
N GLY A 46 -5.31 -7.72 -4.22
CA GLY A 46 -5.34 -8.33 -2.88
C GLY A 46 -4.29 -7.75 -1.93
N LEU A 47 -3.81 -6.54 -2.22
CA LEU A 47 -2.83 -5.81 -1.44
C LEU A 47 -3.49 -4.58 -0.81
N PRO A 48 -3.10 -4.18 0.41
CA PRO A 48 -3.62 -2.96 0.99
C PRO A 48 -3.13 -1.74 0.19
N VAL A 49 -4.06 -0.85 -0.16
CA VAL A 49 -3.79 0.38 -0.92
C VAL A 49 -4.20 1.60 -0.10
N THR A 50 -3.42 2.66 -0.17
CA THR A 50 -3.76 3.95 0.47
C THR A 50 -3.18 5.11 -0.33
N ASP A 51 -3.56 6.35 -0.01
CA ASP A 51 -2.80 7.54 -0.38
C ASP A 51 -2.23 8.14 0.89
N VAL A 52 -0.91 8.37 0.92
CA VAL A 52 -0.18 8.71 2.16
C VAL A 52 -0.41 10.14 2.65
N LEU A 53 -1.00 11.00 1.82
CA LEU A 53 -1.21 12.42 2.13
C LEU A 53 -2.68 12.75 2.44
N SER A 54 -3.63 12.01 1.87
CA SER A 54 -5.08 12.25 1.96
C SER A 54 -5.81 11.26 2.86
N GLN A 55 -5.25 10.07 3.11
CA GLN A 55 -5.86 9.06 3.98
C GLN A 55 -5.24 9.05 5.38
N PRO A 56 -5.92 8.44 6.38
CA PRO A 56 -5.37 8.29 7.72
C PRO A 56 -4.00 7.58 7.71
N VAL A 57 -3.04 8.12 8.48
CA VAL A 57 -1.67 7.57 8.58
C VAL A 57 -1.67 6.12 9.09
N GLU A 58 -2.70 5.75 9.85
CA GLU A 58 -2.94 4.42 10.36
C GLU A 58 -3.02 3.36 9.25
N HIS A 59 -3.51 3.73 8.06
CA HIS A 59 -3.55 2.82 6.92
C HIS A 59 -2.14 2.46 6.44
N LEU A 60 -1.25 3.45 6.32
CA LEU A 60 0.14 3.20 5.97
C LEU A 60 0.85 2.38 7.06
N LEU A 61 0.60 2.71 8.32
CA LEU A 61 1.15 1.93 9.44
C LEU A 61 0.66 0.48 9.40
N HIS A 62 -0.61 0.25 9.07
CA HIS A 62 -1.19 -1.08 8.94
C HIS A 62 -0.51 -1.91 7.83
N ILE A 63 -0.17 -1.30 6.69
CA ILE A 63 0.58 -1.97 5.61
C ILE A 63 1.91 -2.53 6.16
N VAL A 64 2.69 -1.68 6.82
CA VAL A 64 4.02 -2.05 7.33
C VAL A 64 3.92 -3.05 8.46
N THR A 65 3.04 -2.83 9.43
CA THR A 65 2.93 -3.67 10.63
C THR A 65 2.32 -5.04 10.35
N SER A 66 1.45 -5.15 9.35
CA SER A 66 0.91 -6.45 8.90
C SER A 66 1.98 -7.30 8.20
N ALA A 67 2.84 -6.66 7.40
CA ALA A 67 3.95 -7.35 6.73
C ALA A 67 5.11 -7.70 7.67
N PHE A 68 5.33 -6.87 8.71
CA PHE A 68 6.43 -7.03 9.66
C PHE A 68 5.94 -7.03 11.12
N PRO A 69 5.37 -8.15 11.62
CA PRO A 69 4.81 -8.25 12.97
C PRO A 69 5.80 -7.95 14.11
N ILE A 70 7.10 -8.15 13.87
CA ILE A 70 8.17 -7.81 14.83
C ILE A 70 8.21 -6.29 15.07
N ILE A 71 7.97 -5.48 14.02
CA ILE A 71 7.92 -4.02 14.13
C ILE A 71 6.69 -3.62 14.96
N ALA A 72 5.54 -4.25 14.69
CA ALA A 72 4.30 -4.02 15.45
C ALA A 72 4.48 -4.30 16.96
N SER A 73 5.15 -5.41 17.29
CA SER A 73 5.42 -5.81 18.68
C SER A 73 6.27 -4.76 19.40
N LYS A 74 7.33 -4.25 18.75
CA LYS A 74 8.22 -3.22 19.31
C LYS A 74 7.55 -1.85 19.47
N LEU A 75 6.52 -1.54 18.69
CA LEU A 75 5.74 -0.32 18.86
C LEU A 75 4.85 -0.42 20.11
N ALA A 76 4.25 -1.58 20.36
CA ALA A 76 3.42 -1.81 21.54
C ALA A 76 4.21 -1.77 22.86
N GLU A 77 5.49 -2.17 22.85
CA GLU A 77 6.37 -2.09 24.02
C GLU A 77 6.77 -0.65 24.41
N LYS A 78 6.56 0.33 23.52
CA LYS A 78 6.96 1.73 23.74
C LYS A 78 5.80 2.68 24.07
N GLY A 79 4.55 2.20 23.97
CA GLY A 79 3.34 2.96 24.35
C GLY A 79 2.97 2.74 25.80
#